data_AF-A0A962QBU1-F1
#
_entry.id   AF-A0A962QBU1-F1
#
_cell.length_a   1.000
_cell.length_b   1.000
_cell.length_c   1.000
_cell.angle_alpha   90.00
_cell.angle_beta   90.00
_cell.angle_gamma   90.00
#
_symmetry.space_group_name_H-M   'P 1'
#
loop_
_entity.id
_entity.type
_entity.pdbx_description
1 polymer ?
#
loop_
_entity_poly.entity_id
_entity_poly.type
_entity_poly.pdbx_seq_one_letter_code
_entity_poly.pdbx_strand_id
1 'polypeptide(L)'
;MPTLEPRWYQRAAIDKTNEWLAERDDNPCIVLPTGCHAKGTLILMADGSTKAVDCIRVGDLVMGPDSLPRVVLSLARGVEDMYQIAPKKGAPFIVNASHMLALRTTNEGKNYPS
;
A
#
# COMPACT_ATOMS: atom_id res chain seq x y z
N MET A 1 -13.08 -21.06 -7.19
CA MET A 1 -12.30 -19.86 -6.78
C MET A 1 -11.10 -19.77 -7.70
N PRO A 2 -10.78 -18.62 -8.30
CA PRO A 2 -9.56 -18.51 -9.08
C PRO A 2 -8.35 -18.69 -8.16
N THR A 3 -7.39 -19.50 -8.58
CA THR A 3 -6.12 -19.70 -7.88
C THR A 3 -5.37 -18.38 -7.85
N LEU A 4 -4.99 -17.94 -6.65
CA LEU A 4 -4.30 -16.66 -6.47
C LEU A 4 -2.82 -16.85 -6.81
N GLU A 5 -2.44 -16.51 -8.03
CA GLU A 5 -1.07 -16.65 -8.52
C GLU A 5 -0.23 -15.42 -8.16
N PRO A 6 1.02 -15.57 -7.67
CA PRO A 6 1.89 -14.45 -7.40
C PRO A 6 2.22 -13.69 -8.69
N ARG A 7 2.28 -12.36 -8.62
CA ARG A 7 2.66 -11.50 -9.75
C ARG A 7 4.13 -11.68 -10.10
N TRP A 8 4.53 -11.24 -11.28
CA TRP A 8 5.93 -11.38 -11.73
C TRP A 8 6.94 -10.84 -10.71
N TYR A 9 6.67 -9.69 -10.08
CA TYR A 9 7.57 -9.10 -9.08
C TYR A 9 7.54 -9.83 -7.73
N GLN A 10 6.39 -10.42 -7.37
CA GLN A 10 6.27 -11.26 -6.18
C GLN A 10 7.00 -12.59 -6.39
N ARG A 11 6.86 -13.22 -7.57
CA ARG A 11 7.67 -14.39 -7.96
C ARG A 11 9.14 -14.06 -7.97
N ALA A 12 9.56 -12.98 -8.63
CA ALA A 12 10.96 -12.59 -8.68
C ALA A 12 11.57 -12.39 -7.27
N ALA A 13 10.79 -11.82 -6.34
CA ALA A 13 11.22 -11.69 -4.95
C ALA A 13 11.28 -13.03 -4.21
N ILE A 14 10.29 -13.91 -4.41
CA ILE A 14 10.29 -15.28 -3.87
C ILE A 14 11.51 -16.06 -4.38
N ASP A 15 11.73 -16.06 -5.70
CA ASP A 15 12.83 -16.75 -6.36
C ASP A 15 14.17 -16.24 -5.82
N LYS A 16 14.36 -14.92 -5.74
CA LYS A 16 15.57 -14.32 -5.16
C LYS A 16 15.79 -14.67 -3.69
N THR A 17 14.72 -14.80 -2.93
CA THR A 17 14.80 -15.20 -1.52
C THR A 17 15.18 -16.66 -1.39
N ASN A 18 14.60 -17.53 -2.22
CA ASN A 18 14.94 -18.95 -2.26
C ASN A 18 16.41 -19.16 -2.68
N GLU A 19 16.88 -18.43 -3.71
CA GLU A 19 18.30 -18.43 -4.11
C GLU A 19 19.21 -17.99 -2.95
N TRP A 20 18.84 -16.91 -2.25
CA TRP A 20 19.62 -16.40 -1.13
C TRP A 20 19.72 -17.40 0.02
N LEU A 21 18.60 -17.99 0.42
CA LEU A 21 18.51 -18.97 1.50
C LEU A 21 19.15 -20.32 1.14
N ALA A 22 19.34 -20.62 -0.14
CA ALA A 22 20.03 -21.84 -0.58
C ALA A 22 21.53 -21.81 -0.24
N GLU A 23 22.13 -20.61 -0.16
CA GLU A 23 23.57 -20.43 0.03
C GLU A 23 23.93 -19.85 1.41
N ARG A 24 22.94 -19.36 2.18
CA ARG A 24 23.15 -18.56 3.40
C ARG A 24 22.13 -18.90 4.49
N ASP A 25 22.55 -18.80 5.75
CA ASP A 25 21.71 -19.03 6.95
C ASP A 25 21.43 -17.71 7.72
N ASP A 26 21.30 -16.59 7.00
CA ASP A 26 20.93 -15.28 7.56
C ASP A 26 19.45 -14.95 7.27
N ASN A 27 18.98 -13.82 7.83
CA ASN A 27 17.57 -13.40 7.77
C ASN A 27 17.36 -12.36 6.66
N PRO A 28 16.98 -12.73 5.41
CA PRO A 28 16.72 -11.78 4.36
C PRO A 28 15.44 -10.97 4.65
N CYS A 29 15.48 -9.67 4.38
CA CYS A 29 14.31 -8.80 4.42
C CYS A 29 13.82 -8.52 2.99
N ILE A 30 12.57 -8.90 2.71
CA ILE A 30 11.93 -8.64 1.42
C ILE A 30 10.99 -7.45 1.56
N VAL A 31 11.18 -6.43 0.72
CA VAL A 31 10.26 -5.29 0.62
C VAL A 31 9.43 -5.43 -0.66
N LEU A 32 8.16 -5.81 -0.50
CA LEU A 32 7.20 -5.89 -1.59
C LEU A 32 6.20 -4.73 -1.49
N PRO A 33 6.15 -3.80 -2.45
CA PRO A 33 5.09 -2.81 -2.47
C PRO A 33 3.77 -3.49 -2.81
N THR A 34 2.81 -3.46 -1.89
CA THR A 34 1.52 -4.14 -2.05
C THR A 34 0.37 -3.20 -2.40
N GLY A 35 0.53 -1.87 -2.31
CA GLY A 35 -0.56 -0.93 -2.61
C GLY A 35 -0.08 0.32 -3.33
N CYS A 36 -0.86 0.78 -4.30
CA CYS A 36 -0.67 2.04 -5.03
C CYS A 36 -1.99 2.79 -5.12
N HIS A 37 -1.90 4.12 -5.20
CA HIS A 37 -3.03 5.00 -5.49
C HIS A 37 -3.10 5.31 -6.98
N ALA A 38 -4.29 5.65 -7.48
CA ALA A 38 -4.41 6.19 -8.83
C ALA A 38 -3.64 7.51 -8.98
N LYS A 39 -3.14 7.77 -10.18
CA LYS A 39 -2.47 9.04 -10.53
C LYS A 39 -3.36 10.24 -10.16
N GLY A 40 -2.77 11.31 -9.64
CA GLY A 40 -3.50 12.50 -9.20
C GLY A 40 -4.16 12.39 -7.82
N THR A 41 -4.13 11.23 -7.16
CA THR A 41 -4.60 11.12 -5.78
C THR A 41 -3.79 12.07 -4.88
N LEU A 42 -4.47 12.89 -4.10
CA LEU A 42 -3.85 13.87 -3.23
C LEU A 42 -3.40 13.22 -1.92
N ILE A 43 -2.13 13.44 -1.57
CA ILE A 43 -1.50 13.01 -0.33
C ILE A 43 -1.36 14.22 0.59
N LEU A 44 -1.71 14.04 1.86
CA LEU A 44 -1.52 15.05 2.88
C LEU A 44 -0.04 15.12 3.28
N MET A 45 0.55 16.30 3.12
CA MET A 45 1.95 16.58 3.44
C MET A 45 2.10 16.95 4.91
N ALA A 46 3.30 16.81 5.47
CA ALA A 46 3.55 17.10 6.89
C ALA A 46 3.31 18.58 7.28
N ASP A 47 3.36 19.50 6.32
CA ASP A 47 3.05 20.92 6.50
C ASP A 47 1.55 21.24 6.40
N GLY A 48 0.70 20.23 6.19
CA GLY A 48 -0.75 20.37 6.00
C GLY A 48 -1.19 20.69 4.58
N SER A 49 -0.26 20.91 3.65
CA SER A 49 -0.58 21.04 2.22
C SER A 49 -0.95 19.69 1.61
N THR A 50 -1.45 19.69 0.37
CA THR A 50 -1.69 18.46 -0.39
C THR A 50 -0.83 18.41 -1.64
N LYS A 51 -0.37 17.22 -1.99
CA LYS A 51 0.47 16.97 -3.17
C LYS A 51 -0.02 15.74 -3.91
N ALA A 52 -0.10 15.81 -5.23
CA ALA A 52 -0.47 14.66 -6.03
C ALA A 52 0.56 13.53 -5.89
N VAL A 53 0.08 12.28 -5.80
CA VAL A 53 0.92 11.09 -5.55
C VAL A 53 2.03 10.92 -6.59
N ASP A 54 1.77 11.30 -7.84
CA ASP A 54 2.74 11.24 -8.94
C ASP A 54 3.81 12.34 -8.88
N CYS A 55 3.61 13.36 -8.04
CA CYS A 55 4.57 14.43 -7.75
C CYS A 55 5.38 14.19 -6.47
N ILE A 56 5.07 13.15 -5.69
CA ILE A 56 5.82 12.78 -4.47
C ILE A 56 7.23 12.31 -4.85
N ARG A 57 8.22 12.70 -4.06
CA ARG A 57 9.64 12.37 -4.24
C ARG A 57 10.19 11.71 -2.98
N VAL A 58 11.25 10.91 -3.16
CA VAL A 58 12.03 10.40 -2.02
C VAL A 58 12.57 11.58 -1.21
N GLY A 59 12.44 11.50 0.12
CA GLY A 59 12.77 12.58 1.05
C GLY A 59 11.63 13.54 1.36
N ASP A 60 10.51 13.52 0.62
CA ASP A 60 9.32 14.30 0.98
C ASP A 60 8.80 13.85 2.36
N LEU A 61 8.23 14.81 3.12
CA LEU A 61 7.60 14.57 4.41
C LEU A 61 6.08 14.52 4.25
N VAL A 62 5.49 13.34 4.48
CA VAL A 62 4.04 13.13 4.44
C VAL A 62 3.47 13.08 5.86
N MET A 63 2.17 13.36 5.99
CA MET A 63 1.49 13.35 7.29
C MET A 63 1.15 11.91 7.72
N GLY A 64 1.62 11.50 8.91
CA GLY A 64 1.21 10.27 9.55
C GLY A 64 -0.19 10.38 10.21
N PRO A 65 -0.85 9.24 10.50
CA PRO A 65 -2.15 9.25 11.20
C PRO A 65 -2.07 9.77 12.64
N ASP A 66 -0.86 9.79 13.22
CA ASP A 66 -0.53 10.39 14.52
C ASP A 66 -0.18 11.88 14.41
N SER A 67 -0.38 12.50 13.23
CA SER A 67 0.01 13.87 12.91
C SER A 67 1.52 14.15 12.97
N LEU A 68 2.36 13.11 13.00
CA LEU A 68 3.80 13.24 12.94
C LEU A 68 4.32 13.01 11.51
N PRO A 69 5.39 13.70 11.07
CA PRO A 69 5.94 13.55 9.73
C PRO A 69 6.46 12.14 9.48
N ARG A 70 6.30 11.64 8.25
CA ARG A 70 6.93 10.41 7.74
C ARG A 70 7.77 10.72 6.51
N VAL A 71 8.97 10.18 6.46
CA VAL A 71 9.89 10.36 5.32
C VAL A 71 9.58 9.33 4.24
N VAL A 72 9.41 9.77 3.00
CA VAL A 72 9.30 8.88 1.85
C VAL A 72 10.67 8.27 1.54
N LEU A 73 10.83 6.97 1.76
CA LEU A 73 12.11 6.26 1.56
C LEU A 73 12.29 5.75 0.12
N SER A 74 11.21 5.35 -0.52
CA SER A 74 11.21 4.81 -1.89
C SER A 74 9.85 5.04 -2.55
N LEU A 75 9.81 4.93 -3.89
CA LEU A 75 8.60 5.04 -4.68
C LEU A 75 8.36 3.75 -5.45
N ALA A 76 7.16 3.21 -5.35
CA ALA A 76 6.71 2.09 -6.17
C ALA A 76 5.80 2.60 -7.29
N ARG A 77 5.92 2.01 -8.48
CA ARG A 77 5.07 2.30 -9.65
C ARG A 77 4.76 0.98 -10.35
N GLY A 78 3.54 0.85 -10.87
CA GLY A 78 3.09 -0.35 -11.57
C GLY A 78 1.82 -0.09 -12.36
N VAL A 79 1.39 -1.11 -13.10
CA VAL A 79 0.12 -1.12 -13.84
C VAL A 79 -0.67 -2.31 -13.34
N GLU A 80 -1.95 -2.07 -13.04
CA GLU A 80 -2.85 -3.06 -12.44
C GLU A 80 -4.30 -2.63 -12.65
N ASP A 81 -5.22 -3.57 -12.50
CA ASP A 81 -6.64 -3.27 -12.38
C ASP A 81 -6.89 -2.33 -11.20
N MET A 82 -7.66 -1.28 -11.47
CA MET A 82 -7.97 -0.22 -10.53
C MET A 82 -9.43 -0.34 -10.08
N TYR A 83 -9.65 -0.12 -8.79
CA TYR A 83 -10.96 -0.18 -8.15
C TYR A 83 -11.28 1.14 -7.48
N GLN A 84 -12.49 1.65 -7.72
CA GLN A 84 -13.01 2.83 -7.04
C GLN A 84 -13.70 2.39 -5.75
N ILE A 85 -13.24 2.94 -4.63
CA ILE A 85 -13.84 2.76 -3.31
C ILE A 85 -14.70 3.98 -3.03
N ALA A 86 -16.01 3.77 -2.88
CA ALA A 86 -16.99 4.81 -2.57
C ALA A 86 -17.52 4.61 -1.14
N PRO A 87 -16.90 5.24 -0.11
CA PRO A 87 -17.39 5.15 1.25
C PRO A 87 -18.71 5.92 1.41
N LYS A 88 -19.54 5.53 2.39
CA LYS A 88 -20.77 6.28 2.74
C LYS A 88 -20.47 7.72 3.23
N LYS A 89 -19.28 7.95 3.79
CA LYS A 89 -18.80 9.25 4.29
C LYS A 89 -17.41 9.51 3.72
N GLY A 90 -17.19 10.72 3.22
CA GLY A 90 -15.93 11.14 2.59
C GLY A 90 -15.95 11.02 1.07
N ALA A 91 -14.87 11.45 0.44
CA ALA A 91 -14.72 11.39 -1.02
C ALA A 91 -14.35 9.96 -1.47
N PRO A 92 -14.81 9.53 -2.66
CA PRO A 92 -14.34 8.29 -3.25
C PRO A 92 -12.87 8.40 -3.63
N PHE A 93 -12.18 7.26 -3.62
CA PHE A 93 -10.77 7.17 -4.01
C PHE A 93 -10.53 5.90 -4.83
N ILE A 94 -9.48 5.91 -5.65
CA ILE A 94 -9.18 4.83 -6.59
C ILE A 94 -7.83 4.22 -6.23
N VAL A 95 -7.80 2.90 -6.07
CA VAL A 95 -6.63 2.12 -5.68
C VAL A 95 -6.47 0.91 -6.58
N ASN A 96 -5.29 0.32 -6.60
CA ASN A 96 -5.05 -0.93 -7.31
C ASN A 96 -5.69 -2.13 -6.58
N ALA A 97 -5.94 -3.24 -7.28
CA ALA A 97 -6.57 -4.45 -6.75
C ALA A 97 -5.89 -5.02 -5.49
N SER A 98 -4.57 -4.89 -5.36
CA SER A 98 -3.79 -5.36 -4.20
C SER A 98 -3.70 -4.37 -3.05
N HIS A 99 -4.27 -3.18 -3.16
CA HIS A 99 -4.19 -2.17 -2.10
C HIS A 99 -4.75 -2.70 -0.78
N MET A 100 -3.91 -2.79 0.24
CA MET A 100 -4.34 -3.17 1.59
C MET A 100 -5.16 -2.05 2.21
N LEU A 101 -6.43 -2.32 2.50
CA LEU A 101 -7.32 -1.35 3.15
C LEU A 101 -7.22 -1.50 4.67
N ALA A 102 -6.85 -0.41 5.34
CA ALA A 102 -6.96 -0.30 6.79
C ALA A 102 -8.42 0.01 7.16
N LEU A 103 -9.20 -1.03 7.45
CA LEU A 103 -10.61 -0.92 7.82
C LEU A 103 -10.83 -1.27 9.29
N ARG A 104 -11.90 -0.72 9.86
CA ARG A 104 -12.41 -1.11 11.17
C ARG A 104 -13.87 -1.49 11.03
N THR A 105 -14.24 -2.66 11.56
CA THR A 105 -15.64 -3.06 11.68
C THR A 105 -16.36 -2.14 12.66
N THR A 106 -17.45 -1.55 12.20
CA THR A 106 -18.38 -0.80 13.06
C THR A 106 -19.40 -1.77 13.66
N ASN A 107 -20.11 -1.36 14.72
CA ASN A 107 -21.12 -2.21 15.36
C ASN A 107 -22.14 -2.74 14.32
N GLU A 108 -22.11 -4.05 14.07
CA GLU A 108 -22.97 -4.74 13.09
C GLU A 108 -24.37 -5.04 13.65
N GLY A 109 -24.66 -4.62 14.89
CA GLY A 109 -25.90 -4.99 15.58
C GLY A 109 -25.93 -6.45 16.05
N LYS A 110 -24.78 -7.13 16.03
CA LYS A 110 -24.63 -8.49 16.56
C LYS A 110 -24.47 -8.45 18.08
N ASN A 111 -25.12 -9.39 18.77
CA ASN A 111 -25.05 -9.52 20.23
C ASN A 111 -23.75 -10.17 20.74
N TYR A 112 -22.71 -10.29 19.91
CA TYR A 112 -21.43 -10.89 20.26
C TYR A 112 -20.27 -10.17 19.55
N PRO A 113 -19.06 -10.14 20.14
CA PRO A 113 -17.90 -9.50 19.53
C PRO A 113 -17.46 -10.22 18.25
N SER A 114 -16.91 -9.42 17.32
CA SER A 114 -16.31 -9.86 16.05
C SER A 114 -14.87 -10.31 16.23
#